data_AF-A0A3D9DFH7-F1
#
_entry.id   AF-A0A3D9DFH7-F1
#
_cell.length_a   1.000
_cell.length_b   1.000
_cell.length_c   1.000
_cell.angle_alpha   90.00
_cell.angle_beta   90.00
_cell.angle_gamma   90.00
#
_symmetry.space_group_name_H-M   'P 1'
#
loop_
_entity.id
_entity.type
_entity.pdbx_description
1 polymer ?
#
loop_
_entity_poly.entity_id
_entity_poly.type
_entity_poly.pdbx_seq_one_letter_code
_entity_poly.pdbx_strand_id
1 'polypeptide(L)'
;MIVTGYFSSGFTEMIREKLALIDFSEFLLGILLSFLLFAGSLHISIPELKKSAKSIISFATIGTLISTLVVGYSLFYLLSAFHQNILLIYCLLFGALISPTDPIAVMGILKKTNLSKNIETNIVGESLFNDGIGVVIFVTILKIATLGLQNFGPADIGMLFIHEAIGGIIIGLIIGFIGYKLMKSIDHFQTEILISLAMVMGATAFVIPSMFQDL
;
A
#
# COMPACT_ATOMS: atom_id res chain seq x y z
N MET A 1 12.59 -26.45 7.96
CA MET A 1 13.41 -25.28 8.35
C MET A 1 13.71 -25.22 9.85
N ILE A 2 12.76 -25.47 10.76
CA ILE A 2 13.05 -25.43 12.22
C ILE A 2 13.99 -26.56 12.67
N VAL A 3 13.82 -27.77 12.15
CA VAL A 3 14.62 -28.95 12.56
C VAL A 3 16.08 -28.89 12.06
N THR A 4 16.32 -28.24 10.93
CA THR A 4 17.66 -28.10 10.33
C THR A 4 18.55 -27.06 11.04
N GLY A 5 17.96 -26.12 11.80
CA GLY A 5 18.71 -25.11 12.56
C GLY A 5 19.48 -25.66 13.76
N TYR A 6 19.12 -26.86 14.24
CA TYR A 6 19.78 -27.49 15.38
C TYR A 6 21.15 -28.12 15.02
N PHE A 7 21.40 -28.40 13.73
CA PHE A 7 22.57 -29.14 13.29
C PHE A 7 23.73 -28.26 12.78
N SER A 8 23.51 -26.96 12.62
CA SER A 8 24.55 -26.04 12.13
C SER A 8 24.34 -24.64 12.74
N SER A 9 24.93 -24.43 13.91
CA SER A 9 24.96 -23.13 14.58
C SER A 9 25.60 -22.05 13.69
N GLY A 10 26.63 -22.41 12.91
CA GLY A 10 27.29 -21.50 11.97
C GLY A 10 26.41 -21.05 10.80
N PHE A 11 25.57 -21.95 10.25
CA PHE A 11 24.61 -21.56 9.20
C PHE A 11 23.46 -20.71 9.74
N THR A 12 23.04 -20.99 10.98
CA THR A 12 21.97 -20.23 11.65
C THR A 12 22.43 -18.82 11.99
N GLU A 13 23.65 -18.64 12.51
CA GLU A 13 24.22 -17.31 12.75
C GLU A 13 24.47 -16.54 11.45
N MET A 14 24.97 -17.19 10.39
CA MET A 14 25.14 -16.56 9.07
C MET A 14 23.81 -16.10 8.45
N ILE A 15 22.75 -16.89 8.58
CA ILE A 15 21.40 -16.50 8.12
C ILE A 15 20.85 -15.38 9.01
N ARG A 16 21.07 -15.44 10.32
CA ARG A 16 20.57 -14.43 11.27
C ARG A 16 21.27 -13.08 11.08
N GLU A 17 22.57 -13.07 10.82
CA GLU A 17 23.35 -11.88 10.52
C GLU A 17 22.92 -11.26 9.17
N LYS A 18 22.70 -12.09 8.14
CA LYS A 18 22.19 -11.61 6.84
C LYS A 18 20.72 -11.17 6.87
N LEU A 19 19.87 -11.80 7.68
CA LEU A 19 18.48 -11.39 7.87
C LEU A 19 18.36 -10.15 8.77
N ALA A 20 19.27 -9.95 9.73
CA ALA A 20 19.31 -8.74 10.56
C ALA A 20 19.76 -7.50 9.76
N LEU A 21 20.45 -7.69 8.63
CA LEU A 21 20.80 -6.62 7.69
C LEU A 21 19.64 -6.21 6.78
N ILE A 22 18.60 -7.04 6.64
CA ILE A 22 17.40 -6.70 5.89
C ILE A 22 16.41 -6.10 6.89
N ASP A 23 16.15 -4.80 6.80
CA ASP A 23 15.00 -4.23 7.49
C ASP A 23 13.74 -4.86 6.88
N PHE A 24 13.16 -5.80 7.60
CA PHE A 24 12.00 -6.56 7.14
C PHE A 24 10.82 -5.64 6.87
N SER A 25 10.70 -4.53 7.61
CA SER A 25 9.64 -3.54 7.41
C SER A 25 9.86 -2.77 6.12
N GLU A 26 11.10 -2.34 5.86
CA GLU A 26 11.47 -1.66 4.61
C GLU A 26 11.27 -2.56 3.39
N PHE A 27 11.64 -3.84 3.51
CA PHE A 27 11.44 -4.81 2.44
C PHE A 27 9.95 -5.08 2.16
N LEU A 28 9.14 -5.28 3.20
CA LEU A 28 7.70 -5.54 3.05
C LEU A 28 6.95 -4.32 2.54
N LEU A 29 7.13 -3.17 3.18
CA LEU A 29 6.36 -1.96 2.88
C LEU A 29 6.89 -1.23 1.65
N GLY A 30 8.21 -1.21 1.46
CA GLY A 30 8.83 -0.55 0.31
C GLY A 30 8.71 -1.37 -0.96
N ILE A 31 9.07 -2.65 -0.91
CA ILE A 31 9.18 -3.49 -2.11
C ILE A 31 7.94 -4.36 -2.30
N LEU A 32 7.61 -5.20 -1.33
CA LEU A 32 6.58 -6.22 -1.52
C LEU A 32 5.19 -5.61 -1.78
N LEU A 33 4.85 -4.52 -1.10
CA LEU A 33 3.57 -3.83 -1.29
C LEU A 33 3.35 -3.38 -2.74
N SER A 34 4.38 -2.82 -3.39
CA SER A 34 4.31 -2.40 -4.80
C SER A 34 4.02 -3.57 -5.74
N PHE A 35 4.63 -4.73 -5.49
CA PHE A 35 4.36 -5.96 -6.25
C PHE A 35 2.96 -6.51 -6.00
N LEU A 36 2.47 -6.47 -4.75
CA LEU A 36 1.14 -6.95 -4.40
C LEU A 36 0.05 -6.07 -5.04
N LEU A 37 0.21 -4.75 -4.97
CA LEU A 37 -0.67 -3.78 -5.64
C LEU A 37 -0.69 -3.99 -7.16
N PHE A 38 0.49 -4.17 -7.77
CA PHE A 38 0.57 -4.47 -9.19
C PHE A 38 -0.13 -5.78 -9.55
N ALA A 39 0.17 -6.87 -8.84
CA ALA A 39 -0.43 -8.17 -9.07
C ALA A 39 -1.96 -8.15 -8.88
N GLY A 40 -2.46 -7.43 -7.87
CA GLY A 40 -3.89 -7.20 -7.65
C GLY A 40 -4.54 -6.46 -8.82
N SER A 41 -3.87 -5.44 -9.36
CA SER A 41 -4.38 -4.66 -10.49
C SER A 41 -4.51 -5.46 -11.80
N LEU A 42 -3.62 -6.44 -12.03
CA LEU A 42 -3.64 -7.28 -13.24
C LEU A 42 -4.90 -8.14 -13.38
N HIS A 43 -5.58 -8.44 -12.27
CA HIS A 43 -6.77 -9.29 -12.25
C HIS A 43 -8.08 -8.49 -12.40
N ILE A 44 -8.02 -7.16 -12.45
CA ILE A 44 -9.21 -6.31 -12.51
C ILE A 44 -9.64 -6.03 -13.96
N SER A 45 -10.93 -6.24 -14.21
CA SER A 45 -11.60 -5.91 -15.46
C SER A 45 -11.90 -4.40 -15.55
N ILE A 46 -11.14 -3.67 -16.37
CA ILE A 46 -11.35 -2.21 -16.58
C ILE A 46 -12.81 -1.83 -16.94
N PRO A 47 -13.52 -2.56 -17.82
CA PRO A 47 -14.91 -2.20 -18.16
C PRO A 47 -15.89 -2.35 -16.98
N GLU A 48 -15.68 -3.34 -16.10
CA GLU A 48 -16.55 -3.53 -14.93
C GLU A 48 -16.17 -2.55 -13.82
N LEU A 49 -14.87 -2.29 -13.63
CA LEU A 49 -14.38 -1.26 -12.73
C LEU A 49 -14.99 0.10 -13.07
N LYS A 50 -15.04 0.47 -14.36
CA LYS A 50 -15.61 1.75 -14.81
C LYS A 50 -17.10 1.88 -14.49
N LYS A 51 -17.86 0.78 -14.48
CA LYS A 51 -19.29 0.78 -14.13
C LYS A 51 -19.53 1.09 -12.65
N SER A 52 -18.62 0.66 -11.79
CA SER A 52 -18.71 0.81 -10.33
C SER A 52 -17.73 1.82 -9.72
N ALA A 53 -16.93 2.51 -10.55
CA ALA A 53 -15.79 3.33 -10.12
C ALA A 53 -16.17 4.35 -9.05
N LYS A 54 -17.33 5.01 -9.19
CA LYS A 54 -17.81 5.99 -8.21
C LYS A 54 -18.01 5.38 -6.83
N SER A 55 -18.60 4.18 -6.77
CA SER A 55 -18.81 3.48 -5.50
C SER A 55 -17.47 3.05 -4.92
N ILE A 56 -16.65 2.37 -5.72
CA ILE A 56 -15.34 1.84 -5.31
C ILE A 56 -14.45 2.95 -4.76
N ILE A 57 -14.29 4.05 -5.50
CA ILE A 57 -13.43 5.17 -5.09
C ILE A 57 -14.00 5.86 -3.84
N SER A 58 -15.32 6.03 -3.75
CA SER A 58 -15.96 6.66 -2.59
C SER A 58 -15.73 5.84 -1.32
N PHE A 59 -15.94 4.52 -1.37
CA PHE A 59 -15.71 3.64 -0.22
C PHE A 59 -14.21 3.53 0.11
N ALA A 60 -13.35 3.31 -0.89
CA ALA A 60 -11.92 3.21 -0.70
C ALA A 60 -11.29 4.50 -0.14
N THR A 61 -11.84 5.67 -0.45
CA THR A 61 -11.32 6.95 0.08
C THR A 61 -11.94 7.29 1.42
N ILE A 62 -13.26 7.45 1.45
CA ILE A 62 -13.98 7.92 2.64
C ILE A 62 -13.93 6.86 3.75
N GLY A 63 -14.09 5.58 3.40
CA GLY A 63 -14.03 4.48 4.35
C GLY A 63 -12.66 4.37 5.01
N THR A 64 -11.58 4.42 4.22
CA THR A 64 -10.20 4.37 4.75
C THR A 64 -9.87 5.58 5.61
N LEU A 65 -10.31 6.78 5.22
CA LEU A 65 -10.12 7.99 6.01
C LEU A 65 -10.86 7.91 7.35
N ILE A 66 -12.14 7.51 7.32
CA ILE A 66 -12.94 7.34 8.54
C ILE A 66 -12.32 6.25 9.43
N SER A 67 -11.91 5.11 8.86
CA SER A 67 -11.24 4.04 9.59
C SER A 67 -9.97 4.53 10.27
N THR A 68 -9.14 5.29 9.55
CA THR A 68 -7.89 5.87 10.07
C THR A 68 -8.16 6.77 11.27
N LEU A 69 -9.16 7.66 11.16
CA LEU A 69 -9.55 8.56 12.24
C LEU A 69 -10.11 7.77 13.42
N VAL A 70 -11.07 6.88 13.19
CA VAL A 70 -11.73 6.10 14.25
C VAL A 70 -10.71 5.26 15.02
N VAL A 71 -9.86 4.51 14.31
CA VAL A 71 -8.81 3.69 14.93
C VAL A 71 -7.80 4.56 15.67
N GLY A 72 -7.30 5.64 15.03
CA GLY A 72 -6.27 6.49 15.62
C GLY A 72 -6.75 7.23 16.87
N TYR A 73 -7.96 7.80 16.86
CA TYR A 73 -8.55 8.41 18.05
C TYR A 73 -8.88 7.37 19.12
N SER A 74 -9.40 6.21 18.75
CA SER A 74 -9.69 5.13 19.72
C SER A 74 -8.41 4.68 20.43
N LEU A 75 -7.32 4.49 19.69
CA LEU A 75 -6.03 4.13 20.25
C LEU A 75 -5.48 5.24 21.16
N PHE A 76 -5.59 6.50 20.75
CA PHE A 76 -5.16 7.65 21.54
C PHE A 76 -5.88 7.71 22.91
N TYR A 77 -7.21 7.58 22.91
CA TYR A 77 -7.98 7.59 24.16
C TYR A 77 -7.70 6.38 25.03
N LEU A 78 -7.53 5.20 24.42
CA LEU A 78 -7.19 3.97 25.14
C LEU A 78 -5.83 4.10 25.82
N LEU A 79 -4.79 4.53 25.11
CA LEU A 79 -3.45 4.71 25.67
C LEU A 79 -3.41 5.79 26.75
N SER A 80 -4.15 6.89 26.55
CA SER A 80 -4.31 7.94 27.57
C SER A 80 -4.91 7.39 28.86
N ALA A 81 -5.90 6.48 28.77
CA ALA A 81 -6.48 5.82 29.94
C ALA A 81 -5.47 4.93 30.69
N PHE A 82 -4.50 4.34 29.97
CA PHE A 82 -3.39 3.57 30.56
C PHE A 82 -2.18 4.43 30.95
N HIS A 83 -2.33 5.76 31.01
CA HIS A 83 -1.26 6.70 31.38
C HIS A 83 -0.04 6.66 30.44
N GLN A 84 -0.24 6.22 29.19
CA GLN A 84 0.77 6.25 28.13
C GLN A 84 0.57 7.51 27.28
N ASN A 85 1.49 8.46 27.40
CA ASN A 85 1.44 9.73 26.66
C ASN A 85 2.07 9.57 25.27
N ILE A 86 1.30 9.00 24.33
CA ILE A 86 1.68 8.94 22.91
C ILE A 86 0.98 10.09 22.16
N LEU A 87 1.71 10.80 21.30
CA LEU A 87 1.12 11.86 20.48
C LEU A 87 0.06 11.28 19.54
N LEU A 88 -1.04 12.02 19.37
CA LEU A 88 -2.15 11.65 18.48
C LEU A 88 -1.67 11.31 17.05
N ILE A 89 -0.64 12.01 16.56
CA ILE A 89 -0.12 11.80 15.21
C ILE A 89 0.42 10.38 15.00
N TYR A 90 1.08 9.78 16.00
CA TYR A 90 1.55 8.40 15.91
C TYR A 90 0.39 7.40 15.98
N CYS A 91 -0.67 7.74 16.71
CA CYS A 91 -1.89 6.92 16.75
C CYS A 91 -2.64 6.98 15.40
N LEU A 92 -2.71 8.15 14.77
CA LEU A 92 -3.27 8.31 13.42
C LEU A 92 -2.42 7.61 12.36
N LEU A 93 -1.09 7.66 12.49
CA LEU A 93 -0.17 6.92 11.62
C LEU A 93 -0.38 5.41 11.72
N PHE A 94 -0.57 4.89 12.93
CA PHE A 94 -0.98 3.49 13.14
C PHE A 94 -2.36 3.20 12.53
N GLY A 95 -3.32 4.10 12.71
CA GLY A 95 -4.65 3.99 12.08
C GLY A 95 -4.58 3.90 10.56
N ALA A 96 -3.72 4.71 9.92
CA ALA A 96 -3.53 4.70 8.47
C ALA A 96 -2.87 3.39 8.01
N LEU A 97 -1.92 2.87 8.77
CA LEU A 97 -1.23 1.62 8.48
C LEU A 97 -2.17 0.41 8.45
N ILE A 98 -3.16 0.37 9.35
CA ILE A 98 -4.06 -0.79 9.50
C ILE A 98 -5.44 -0.64 8.83
N SER A 99 -5.72 0.54 8.26
CA SER A 99 -7.03 0.80 7.63
C SER A 99 -7.25 0.10 6.29
N PRO A 100 -6.23 -0.10 5.43
CA PRO A 100 -6.39 -0.92 4.23
C PRO A 100 -6.84 -2.34 4.55
N THR A 101 -7.68 -2.91 3.69
CA THR A 101 -8.35 -4.20 3.94
C THR A 101 -8.05 -5.21 2.86
N ASP A 102 -7.78 -6.47 3.23
CA ASP A 102 -7.55 -7.56 2.29
C ASP A 102 -8.85 -8.32 1.94
N PRO A 103 -9.27 -8.39 0.66
CA PRO A 103 -10.50 -9.05 0.25
C PRO A 103 -10.34 -10.57 0.14
N ILE A 104 -9.11 -11.12 0.15
CA ILE A 104 -8.82 -12.53 -0.15
C ILE A 104 -9.56 -13.45 0.84
N ALA A 105 -9.53 -13.13 2.13
CA ALA A 105 -10.20 -13.92 3.16
C ALA A 105 -11.72 -13.96 2.95
N VAL A 106 -12.31 -12.80 2.66
CA VAL A 106 -13.75 -12.65 2.44
C VAL A 106 -14.16 -13.36 1.14
N MET A 107 -13.36 -13.20 0.08
CA MET A 107 -13.60 -13.81 -1.22
C MET A 107 -13.53 -15.33 -1.17
N GLY A 108 -12.65 -15.93 -0.36
CA GLY A 108 -12.56 -17.38 -0.20
C GLY A 108 -13.84 -18.01 0.37
N ILE A 109 -14.56 -17.29 1.22
CA ILE A 109 -15.85 -17.71 1.79
C ILE A 109 -16.97 -17.43 0.79
N LEU A 110 -16.95 -16.24 0.21
CA LEU A 110 -17.98 -15.75 -0.69
C LEU A 110 -17.97 -16.42 -2.07
N LYS A 111 -16.85 -17.00 -2.52
CA LYS A 111 -16.83 -17.84 -3.74
C LYS A 111 -17.69 -19.09 -3.64
N LYS A 112 -18.04 -19.53 -2.42
CA LYS A 112 -18.99 -20.63 -2.19
C LYS A 112 -20.44 -20.19 -2.39
N THR A 113 -20.69 -18.87 -2.44
CA THR A 113 -21.99 -18.30 -2.77
C THR A 113 -21.95 -17.83 -4.22
N ASN A 114 -23.06 -17.93 -4.94
CA ASN A 114 -23.12 -17.66 -6.37
C ASN A 114 -23.20 -16.13 -6.63
N LEU A 115 -22.16 -15.39 -6.22
CA LEU A 115 -22.14 -13.94 -6.28
C LEU A 115 -22.12 -13.42 -7.71
N SER A 116 -22.79 -12.29 -7.92
CA SER A 116 -22.68 -11.56 -9.19
C SER A 116 -21.27 -10.98 -9.35
N LYS A 117 -20.74 -11.00 -10.59
CA LYS A 117 -19.44 -10.40 -10.93
C LYS A 117 -19.31 -8.94 -10.46
N ASN A 118 -20.41 -8.18 -10.46
CA ASN A 118 -20.39 -6.79 -9.99
C ASN A 118 -20.04 -6.68 -8.49
N ILE A 119 -20.47 -7.62 -7.65
CA ILE A 119 -20.15 -7.61 -6.22
C ILE A 119 -18.67 -8.01 -6.01
N GLU A 120 -18.20 -9.01 -6.75
CA GLU A 120 -16.79 -9.41 -6.72
C GLU A 120 -15.87 -8.25 -7.14
N THR A 121 -16.17 -7.60 -8.27
CA THR A 121 -15.41 -6.43 -8.76
C THR A 121 -15.48 -5.25 -7.79
N ASN A 122 -16.61 -5.04 -7.09
CA ASN A 122 -16.71 -4.00 -6.07
C ASN A 122 -15.79 -4.29 -4.87
N ILE A 123 -15.79 -5.51 -4.35
CA ILE A 123 -14.99 -5.89 -3.17
C ILE A 123 -13.49 -5.85 -3.49
N VAL A 124 -13.10 -6.46 -4.62
CA VAL A 124 -11.69 -6.47 -5.05
C VAL A 124 -11.22 -5.07 -5.39
N GLY A 125 -12.05 -4.29 -6.09
CA GLY A 125 -11.75 -2.91 -6.43
C GLY A 125 -11.62 -2.03 -5.19
N GLU A 126 -12.58 -2.09 -4.27
CA GLU A 126 -12.52 -1.31 -3.01
C GLU A 126 -11.21 -1.55 -2.29
N SER A 127 -10.83 -2.81 -2.12
CA SER A 127 -9.60 -3.17 -1.42
C SER A 127 -8.34 -2.71 -2.16
N LEU A 128 -8.25 -2.93 -3.48
CA LEU A 128 -7.08 -2.48 -4.25
C LEU A 128 -6.89 -0.96 -4.18
N PHE A 129 -7.99 -0.20 -4.31
CA PHE A 129 -7.91 1.25 -4.22
C PHE A 129 -7.63 1.72 -2.78
N ASN A 130 -8.14 1.00 -1.76
CA ASN A 130 -7.89 1.38 -0.37
C ASN A 130 -6.44 1.16 0.04
N ASP A 131 -5.75 0.15 -0.49
CA ASP A 131 -4.33 -0.07 -0.25
C ASP A 131 -3.51 1.13 -0.75
N GLY A 132 -3.79 1.59 -1.99
CA GLY A 132 -3.12 2.77 -2.55
C GLY A 132 -3.43 4.05 -1.78
N ILE A 133 -4.69 4.28 -1.40
CA ILE A 133 -5.09 5.47 -0.64
C ILE A 133 -4.51 5.44 0.77
N GLY A 134 -4.46 4.26 1.40
CA GLY A 134 -3.86 4.07 2.73
C GLY A 134 -2.39 4.46 2.74
N VAL A 135 -1.62 4.10 1.70
CA VAL A 135 -0.23 4.55 1.54
C VAL A 135 -0.15 6.07 1.45
N VAL A 136 -1.00 6.72 0.64
CA VAL A 136 -1.01 8.19 0.53
C VAL A 136 -1.32 8.85 1.88
N ILE A 137 -2.31 8.35 2.62
CA ILE A 137 -2.66 8.85 3.96
C ILE A 137 -1.47 8.65 4.91
N PHE A 138 -0.86 7.46 4.92
CA PHE A 138 0.27 7.11 5.76
C PHE A 138 1.47 8.04 5.51
N VAL A 139 1.89 8.19 4.25
CA VAL A 139 3.02 9.06 3.88
C VAL A 139 2.74 10.52 4.24
N THR A 140 1.52 11.00 4.00
CA THR A 140 1.11 12.35 4.37
C THR A 140 1.24 12.56 5.88
N ILE A 141 0.71 11.65 6.71
CA ILE A 141 0.79 11.74 8.17
C ILE A 141 2.23 11.60 8.66
N LEU A 142 3.01 10.69 8.08
CA LEU A 142 4.42 10.49 8.42
C LEU A 142 5.24 11.76 8.17
N LYS A 143 5.06 12.39 7.00
CA LYS A 143 5.73 13.65 6.64
C LYS A 143 5.36 14.79 7.57
N ILE A 144 4.10 14.87 8.00
CA ILE A 144 3.67 15.83 9.02
C ILE A 144 4.31 15.51 10.39
N ALA A 145 4.47 14.24 10.72
CA ALA A 145 5.08 13.80 11.98
C ALA A 145 6.59 14.11 12.05
N THR A 146 7.30 13.98 10.94
CA THR A 146 8.75 14.25 10.87
C THR A 146 9.06 15.75 10.80
N LEU A 147 8.35 16.49 9.93
CA LEU A 147 8.57 17.92 9.74
C LEU A 147 7.91 18.78 10.83
N GLY A 148 7.00 18.22 11.62
CA GLY A 148 6.36 18.84 12.76
C GLY A 148 5.11 19.65 12.41
N LEU A 149 4.07 19.50 13.24
CA LEU A 149 2.74 20.11 13.05
C LEU A 149 2.76 21.65 12.92
N GLN A 150 3.77 22.30 13.51
CA GLN A 150 3.91 23.76 13.54
C GLN A 150 4.10 24.35 12.13
N ASN A 151 4.58 23.54 11.18
CA ASN A 151 4.87 23.94 9.81
C ASN A 151 3.70 23.72 8.84
N PHE A 152 2.59 23.11 9.30
CA PHE A 152 1.44 22.77 8.46
C PHE A 152 0.14 23.31 9.03
N GLY A 153 -0.50 24.22 8.29
CA GLY A 153 -1.90 24.56 8.51
C GLY A 153 -2.85 23.48 7.96
N PRO A 154 -4.14 23.50 8.32
CA PRO A 154 -5.13 22.55 7.80
C PRO A 154 -5.24 22.56 6.26
N ALA A 155 -5.02 23.71 5.63
CA ALA A 155 -4.99 23.85 4.18
C ALA A 155 -3.75 23.19 3.56
N ASP A 156 -2.60 23.28 4.23
CA ASP A 156 -1.33 22.69 3.75
C ASP A 156 -1.39 21.17 3.79
N ILE A 157 -2.07 20.59 4.79
CA ILE A 157 -2.31 19.14 4.89
C ILE A 157 -3.14 18.65 3.70
N GLY A 158 -4.21 19.37 3.36
CA GLY A 158 -5.05 19.04 2.19
C GLY A 158 -4.27 19.16 0.88
N MET A 159 -3.44 20.20 0.75
CA MET A 159 -2.59 20.39 -0.42
C MET A 159 -1.51 19.32 -0.54
N LEU A 160 -0.90 18.91 0.57
CA LEU A 160 0.08 17.82 0.63
C LEU A 160 -0.57 16.50 0.20
N PHE A 161 -1.73 16.17 0.75
CA PHE A 161 -2.47 14.96 0.35
C PHE A 161 -2.78 14.95 -1.15
N ILE A 162 -3.27 16.06 -1.70
CA ILE A 162 -3.54 16.20 -3.13
C ILE A 162 -2.26 16.06 -3.95
N HIS A 163 -1.15 16.63 -3.48
CA HIS A 163 0.15 16.53 -4.13
C HIS A 163 0.63 15.08 -4.21
N GLU A 164 0.59 14.34 -3.10
CA GLU A 164 0.99 12.93 -3.03
C GLU A 164 0.08 12.05 -3.91
N ALA A 165 -1.24 12.25 -3.83
CA ALA A 165 -2.21 11.50 -4.63
C ALA A 165 -2.05 11.75 -6.14
N ILE A 166 -2.00 13.02 -6.56
CA ILE A 166 -1.86 13.38 -7.98
C ILE A 166 -0.48 13.02 -8.51
N GLY A 167 0.58 13.24 -7.71
CA GLY A 167 1.95 12.86 -8.05
C GLY A 167 2.05 11.36 -8.35
N GLY A 168 1.50 10.52 -7.47
CA GLY A 168 1.43 9.08 -7.67
C GLY A 168 0.67 8.69 -8.94
N ILE A 169 -0.49 9.32 -9.20
CA ILE A 169 -1.28 9.06 -10.42
C ILE A 169 -0.49 9.42 -11.68
N ILE A 170 0.15 10.59 -11.71
CA ILE A 170 0.92 11.05 -12.88
C ILE A 170 2.08 10.11 -13.17
N ILE A 171 2.87 9.78 -12.14
CA ILE A 171 4.02 8.87 -12.28
C ILE A 171 3.54 7.48 -12.72
N GLY A 172 2.48 6.95 -12.10
CA GLY A 172 1.88 5.68 -12.47
C GLY A 172 1.40 5.63 -13.93
N LEU A 173 0.77 6.70 -14.42
CA LEU A 173 0.34 6.81 -15.82
C LEU A 173 1.52 6.86 -16.79
N ILE A 174 2.58 7.61 -16.47
CA ILE A 174 3.79 7.70 -17.30
C ILE A 174 4.46 6.33 -17.40
N ILE A 175 4.70 5.69 -16.26
CA ILE A 175 5.33 4.37 -16.17
C ILE A 175 4.45 3.33 -16.88
N GLY A 176 3.15 3.30 -16.60
CA GLY A 176 2.21 2.38 -17.24
C GLY A 176 2.15 2.55 -18.77
N PHE A 177 2.18 3.80 -19.25
CA PHE A 177 2.20 4.09 -20.69
C PHE A 177 3.50 3.63 -21.37
N ILE A 178 4.65 3.83 -20.72
CA ILE A 178 5.95 3.32 -21.18
C ILE A 178 5.90 1.79 -21.24
N GLY A 179 5.43 1.13 -20.18
CA GLY A 179 5.28 -0.33 -20.13
C GLY A 179 4.39 -0.86 -21.24
N TYR A 180 3.22 -0.25 -21.46
CA TYR A 180 2.31 -0.60 -22.57
C TYR A 180 3.00 -0.49 -23.94
N LYS A 181 3.75 0.59 -24.18
CA LYS A 181 4.44 0.80 -25.45
C LYS A 181 5.54 -0.25 -25.68
N LEU A 182 6.28 -0.61 -24.63
CA LEU A 182 7.32 -1.64 -24.69
C LEU A 182 6.71 -3.02 -24.96
N MET A 183 5.67 -3.41 -24.22
CA MET A 183 4.97 -4.68 -24.42
C MET A 183 4.38 -4.78 -25.82
N LYS A 184 3.73 -3.72 -26.31
CA LYS A 184 3.15 -3.69 -27.66
C LYS A 184 4.19 -3.87 -28.79
N SER A 185 5.46 -3.59 -28.52
CA SER A 185 6.54 -3.71 -29.52
C SER A 185 7.14 -5.12 -29.62
N ILE A 186 6.72 -6.05 -28.75
CA ILE A 186 7.34 -7.37 -28.59
C ILE A 186 6.26 -8.45 -28.74
N ASP A 187 6.59 -9.53 -29.45
CA ASP A 187 5.66 -10.64 -29.72
C ASP A 187 6.14 -11.92 -29.02
N HIS A 188 6.50 -11.80 -27.73
CA HIS A 188 7.01 -12.91 -26.93
C HIS A 188 6.56 -12.79 -25.46
N PHE A 189 5.71 -13.72 -25.03
CA PHE A 189 5.09 -13.75 -23.69
C PHE A 189 6.09 -13.70 -22.52
N GLN A 190 7.22 -14.40 -22.61
CA GLN A 190 8.24 -14.40 -21.56
C GLN A 190 8.86 -13.01 -21.38
N THR A 191 9.09 -12.30 -22.48
CA THR A 191 9.64 -10.95 -22.46
C THR A 191 8.62 -9.95 -21.92
N GLU A 192 7.32 -10.11 -22.22
CA GLU A 192 6.27 -9.28 -21.63
C GLU A 192 6.22 -9.40 -20.10
N ILE A 193 6.35 -10.63 -19.57
CA ILE A 193 6.43 -10.85 -18.11
C ILE A 193 7.68 -10.18 -17.54
N LEU A 194 8.84 -10.33 -18.19
CA LEU A 194 10.07 -9.70 -17.71
C LEU A 194 9.96 -8.17 -17.70
N ILE A 195 9.31 -7.59 -18.72
CA ILE A 195 9.03 -6.15 -18.76
C ILE A 195 8.08 -5.76 -17.64
N SER A 196 7.00 -6.49 -17.41
CA SER A 196 6.05 -6.15 -16.34
C SER A 196 6.72 -6.13 -14.96
N LEU A 197 7.54 -7.14 -14.66
CA LEU A 197 8.32 -7.20 -13.43
C LEU A 197 9.37 -6.09 -13.36
N ALA A 198 10.09 -5.82 -14.45
CA ALA A 198 11.08 -4.75 -14.52
C ALA A 198 10.46 -3.37 -14.31
N MET A 199 9.25 -3.14 -14.82
CA MET A 199 8.51 -1.89 -14.64
C MET A 199 8.12 -1.68 -13.18
N VAL A 200 7.62 -2.72 -12.49
CA VAL A 200 7.30 -2.64 -11.06
C VAL A 200 8.56 -2.41 -10.24
N MET A 201 9.63 -3.15 -10.51
CA MET A 201 10.92 -2.97 -9.83
C MET A 201 11.46 -1.56 -10.05
N GLY A 202 11.44 -1.07 -11.28
CA GLY A 202 11.92 0.26 -11.64
C GLY A 202 11.10 1.37 -11.00
N ALA A 203 9.77 1.24 -10.98
CA ALA A 203 8.87 2.18 -10.31
C ALA A 203 9.14 2.22 -8.80
N THR A 204 9.26 1.04 -8.18
CA THR A 204 9.55 0.89 -6.75
C THR A 204 10.90 1.51 -6.39
N ALA A 205 11.94 1.21 -7.16
CA ALA A 205 13.28 1.75 -6.95
C ALA A 205 13.38 3.26 -7.20
N PHE A 206 12.49 3.84 -8.01
CA PHE A 206 12.40 5.28 -8.21
C PHE A 206 11.72 5.99 -7.03
N VAL A 207 10.66 5.38 -6.48
CA VAL A 207 9.84 5.98 -5.41
C VAL A 207 10.48 5.85 -4.03
N ILE A 208 11.13 4.71 -3.73
CA ILE A 208 11.74 4.47 -2.40
C ILE A 208 12.76 5.58 -2.03
N PRO A 209 13.74 5.93 -2.87
CA PRO A 209 14.70 6.99 -2.55
C PRO A 209 14.02 8.34 -2.30
N SER A 210 12.98 8.68 -3.07
CA SER A 210 12.22 9.92 -2.85
C SER A 210 11.36 9.90 -1.59
N MET A 211 10.86 8.73 -1.15
CA MET A 211 10.11 8.61 0.11
C MET A 211 11.01 8.75 1.34
N PHE A 212 12.27 8.32 1.29
CA PHE A 212 13.18 8.33 2.44
C PHE A 212 14.21 9.47 2.43
N GLN A 213 14.39 10.21 1.33
CA GLN A 213 15.22 11.42 1.31
C GLN A 213 14.53 12.65 1.91
N ASP A 214 13.20 12.65 1.99
CA ASP A 214 12.36 13.72 2.55
C ASP A 214 12.00 13.51 4.04
N LEU A 215 12.48 12.40 4.64
CA LEU A 215 12.27 12.00 6.04
C LEU A 215 13.51 12.26 6.90
#